data_AF-A0A4D7DP80-F1
#
_entry.id   AF-A0A4D7DP80-F1
#
_cell.length_a   1.000
_cell.length_b   1.000
_cell.length_c   1.000
_cell.angle_alpha   90.00
_cell.angle_beta   90.00
_cell.angle_gamma   90.00
#
_symmetry.space_group_name_H-M   'P 1'
#
loop_
_entity.id
_entity.type
_entity.pdbx_description
1 polymer ?
#
loop_
_entity_poly.entity_id
_entity_poly.type
_entity_poly.pdbx_seq_one_letter_code
_entity_poly.pdbx_strand_id
1 'polypeptide(L)'
;MAILFKTTISEDKAFSRIEHLLNSGIEYDGYFSVADDTGETPLPWGPSMSAEEFLAKVREMLEVTWKAARFWVVYDRRGDRADPDAIVMRNAAFRITRGYNGVIIASFSLLGRQDSSQDLELVFVCFREDFQRRNFRIRFENKPITPV
;
A
#
# COMPACT_ATOMS: atom_id res chain seq x y z
N MET A 1 -19.35 -8.42 9.21
CA MET A 1 -18.47 -9.55 8.87
C MET A 1 -17.06 -9.23 9.37
N ALA A 2 -16.41 -10.18 10.05
CA ALA A 2 -15.05 -10.01 10.54
C ALA A 2 -14.06 -10.20 9.38
N ILE A 3 -13.39 -9.14 8.94
CA ILE A 3 -12.36 -9.31 7.91
C ILE A 3 -11.04 -9.67 8.60
N LEU A 4 -10.45 -10.79 8.17
CA LEU A 4 -9.10 -11.21 8.53
C LEU A 4 -8.15 -10.90 7.37
N PHE A 5 -7.40 -9.81 7.47
CA PHE A 5 -6.30 -9.51 6.55
C PHE A 5 -5.08 -10.33 6.94
N LYS A 6 -4.62 -11.25 6.08
CA LYS A 6 -3.57 -12.20 6.49
C LYS A 6 -2.38 -12.35 5.54
N THR A 7 -2.38 -11.70 4.38
CA THR A 7 -1.24 -11.85 3.46
C THR A 7 -0.38 -10.60 3.47
N THR A 8 0.76 -10.71 4.14
CA THR A 8 1.86 -9.77 3.97
C THR A 8 2.82 -10.32 2.91
N ILE A 9 3.45 -9.42 2.17
CA ILE A 9 4.59 -9.72 1.30
C ILE A 9 5.82 -8.97 1.80
N SER A 10 7.01 -9.43 1.42
CA SER A 10 8.24 -8.67 1.70
C SER A 10 8.28 -7.40 0.86
N GLU A 11 9.02 -6.41 1.35
CA GLU A 11 9.30 -5.15 0.63
C GLU A 11 9.89 -5.43 -0.75
N ASP A 12 10.92 -6.30 -0.83
CA ASP A 12 11.54 -6.72 -2.09
C ASP A 12 10.53 -7.29 -3.08
N LYS A 13 9.58 -8.09 -2.60
CA LYS A 13 8.54 -8.69 -3.44
C LYS A 13 7.54 -7.62 -3.91
N ALA A 14 7.21 -6.65 -3.06
CA ALA A 14 6.36 -5.54 -3.43
C ALA A 14 6.99 -4.71 -4.54
N PHE A 15 8.25 -4.30 -4.36
CA PHE A 15 8.99 -3.52 -5.37
C PHE A 15 9.15 -4.29 -6.67
N SER A 16 9.52 -5.57 -6.61
CA SER A 16 9.64 -6.41 -7.79
C SER A 16 8.32 -6.51 -8.58
N ARG A 17 7.17 -6.60 -7.91
CA ARG A 17 5.86 -6.62 -8.59
C ARG A 17 5.50 -5.27 -9.22
N ILE A 18 5.75 -4.16 -8.52
CA ILE A 18 5.52 -2.81 -9.06
C ILE A 18 6.33 -2.61 -10.34
N GLU A 19 7.63 -2.93 -10.30
CA GLU A 19 8.52 -2.80 -11.44
C GLU A 19 8.13 -3.72 -12.59
N HIS A 20 7.79 -4.98 -12.29
CA HIS A 20 7.39 -5.92 -13.33
C HIS A 20 6.15 -5.46 -14.09
N LEU A 21 5.11 -5.02 -13.38
CA LEU A 21 3.84 -4.61 -14.02
C LEU A 21 3.99 -3.31 -14.80
N LEU A 22 4.69 -2.32 -14.26
CA LEU A 22 4.94 -1.06 -14.98
C LEU A 22 5.78 -1.24 -16.25
N ASN A 23 6.60 -2.29 -16.31
CA ASN A 23 7.39 -2.65 -17.48
C ASN A 23 6.73 -3.72 -18.38
N SER A 24 5.53 -4.20 -18.05
CA SER A 24 4.87 -5.30 -18.78
C SER A 24 4.30 -4.89 -20.15
N GLY A 25 4.22 -3.59 -20.45
CA GLY A 25 3.61 -3.05 -21.67
C GLY A 25 2.08 -3.10 -21.68
N ILE A 26 1.46 -3.56 -20.59
CA ILE A 26 -0.01 -3.53 -20.40
C ILE A 26 -0.42 -2.11 -19.99
N GLU A 27 -1.58 -1.67 -20.46
CA GLU A 27 -2.16 -0.39 -20.04
C GLU A 27 -2.80 -0.50 -18.65
N TYR A 28 -2.31 0.32 -17.73
CA TYR A 28 -2.85 0.47 -16.38
C TYR A 28 -3.30 1.90 -16.13
N ASP A 29 -4.28 2.04 -15.25
CA ASP A 29 -4.49 3.26 -14.49
C ASP A 29 -3.77 3.13 -13.15
N GLY A 30 -2.83 4.04 -12.89
CA GLY A 30 -2.01 4.04 -11.70
C GLY A 30 -2.41 5.08 -10.69
N TYR A 31 -2.31 4.73 -9.41
CA TYR A 31 -2.47 5.66 -8.31
C TYR A 31 -1.52 5.28 -7.18
N PHE A 32 -0.85 6.27 -6.63
CA PHE A 32 -0.09 6.13 -5.40
C PHE A 32 -0.49 7.26 -4.45
N SER A 33 -0.54 6.98 -3.15
CA SER A 33 -0.62 8.05 -2.16
C SER A 33 0.16 7.69 -0.92
N VAL A 34 0.68 8.72 -0.27
CA VAL A 34 1.33 8.63 1.03
C VAL A 34 0.58 9.53 1.98
N ALA A 35 0.21 8.99 3.13
CA ALA A 35 -0.51 9.75 4.14
C ALA A 35 0.08 9.52 5.53
N ASP A 36 0.19 10.61 6.28
CA ASP A 36 0.68 10.67 7.64
C ASP A 36 -0.21 11.59 8.50
N ASP A 37 0.25 11.98 9.68
CA ASP A 37 -0.51 12.86 10.59
C ASP A 37 -0.71 14.29 10.03
N THR A 38 0.03 14.67 8.98
CA THR A 38 -0.01 16.02 8.37
C THR A 38 -0.94 16.11 7.16
N GLY A 39 -1.26 14.97 6.53
CA GLY A 39 -2.18 14.92 5.41
C GLY A 39 -1.90 13.77 4.44
N GLU A 40 -2.54 13.81 3.28
CA GLU A 40 -2.34 12.86 2.18
C GLU A 40 -1.72 13.57 0.98
N THR A 41 -0.66 12.97 0.43
CA THR A 41 0.00 13.38 -0.81
C THR A 41 -0.35 12.37 -1.90
N PRO A 42 -1.28 12.68 -2.82
CA PRO A 42 -1.64 11.81 -3.92
C PRO A 42 -0.69 11.98 -5.11
N LEU A 43 -0.48 10.89 -5.84
CA LEU A 43 0.25 10.79 -7.10
C LEU A 43 -0.58 9.92 -8.08
N PRO A 44 -1.52 10.52 -8.82
CA PRO A 44 -2.22 9.82 -9.90
C PRO A 44 -1.31 9.68 -11.13
N TRP A 45 -1.41 8.55 -11.84
CA TRP A 45 -0.82 8.39 -13.15
C TRP A 45 -1.67 9.15 -14.18
N GLY A 46 -1.27 10.40 -14.44
CA GLY A 46 -1.97 11.27 -15.37
C GLY A 46 -1.75 10.92 -16.85
N PRO A 47 -2.64 11.38 -17.77
CA PRO A 47 -2.56 11.05 -19.21
C PRO A 47 -1.27 11.47 -19.91
N SER A 48 -0.56 12.47 -19.38
CA SER A 48 0.69 13.00 -19.95
C SER A 48 1.95 12.37 -19.37
N MET A 49 1.82 11.47 -18.39
CA MET A 49 2.93 10.87 -17.66
C MET A 49 3.23 9.48 -18.25
N SER A 50 4.50 9.19 -18.54
CA SER A 50 4.89 7.85 -18.98
C SER A 50 4.92 6.87 -17.80
N ALA A 51 4.89 5.56 -18.08
CA ALA A 51 5.06 4.53 -17.05
C ALA A 51 6.40 4.67 -16.31
N GLU A 52 7.45 5.03 -17.04
CA GLU A 52 8.80 5.26 -16.51
C GLU A 52 8.83 6.47 -15.57
N GLU A 53 8.18 7.58 -15.96
CA GLU A 53 8.08 8.77 -15.11
C GLU A 53 7.26 8.46 -13.84
N PHE A 54 6.14 7.75 -13.97
CA PHE A 54 5.32 7.34 -12.83
C PHE A 54 6.11 6.45 -11.88
N LEU A 55 6.82 5.43 -12.40
CA LEU A 55 7.68 4.54 -11.61
C LEU A 55 8.79 5.33 -10.88
N ALA A 56 9.41 6.30 -11.54
CA ALA A 56 10.44 7.13 -10.92
C ALA A 56 9.89 7.93 -9.74
N LYS A 57 8.71 8.55 -9.89
CA LYS A 57 8.05 9.29 -8.79
C LYS A 57 7.61 8.38 -7.65
N VAL A 58 7.07 7.20 -7.96
CA VAL A 58 6.71 6.19 -6.95
C VAL A 58 7.94 5.77 -6.16
N ARG A 59 9.06 5.48 -6.83
CA ARG A 59 10.34 5.15 -6.18
C ARG A 59 10.84 6.28 -5.28
N GLU A 60 10.81 7.52 -5.75
CA GLU A 60 11.22 8.69 -4.96
C GLU A 60 10.39 8.80 -3.67
N MET A 61 9.05 8.72 -3.78
CA MET A 61 8.18 8.80 -2.60
C MET A 61 8.36 7.62 -1.64
N LEU A 62 8.59 6.41 -2.16
CA LEU A 62 8.90 5.24 -1.35
C LEU A 62 10.26 5.38 -0.63
N GLU A 63 11.27 5.95 -1.29
CA GLU A 63 12.57 6.23 -0.68
C GLU A 63 12.46 7.27 0.45
N VAL A 64 11.71 8.36 0.22
CA VAL A 64 11.41 9.36 1.25
C VAL A 64 10.68 8.72 2.43
N THR A 65 9.67 7.89 2.15
CA THR A 65 8.92 7.15 3.16
C THR A 65 9.84 6.21 3.96
N TRP A 66 10.78 5.55 3.29
CA TRP A 66 11.71 4.62 3.92
C TRP A 66 12.66 5.33 4.87
N LYS A 67 13.19 6.49 4.46
CA LYS A 67 14.05 7.33 5.31
C LYS A 67 13.33 7.82 6.56
N ALA A 68 12.03 8.13 6.47
CA ALA A 68 11.24 8.60 7.59
C ALA A 68 10.75 7.47 8.52
N ALA A 69 10.37 6.32 7.96
CA ALA A 69 9.71 5.23 8.68
C ALA A 69 10.10 3.86 8.10
N ARG A 70 11.33 3.40 8.37
CA ARG A 70 11.96 2.23 7.70
C ARG A 70 11.39 0.84 7.98
N PHE A 71 10.47 0.67 8.92
CA PHE A 71 9.98 -0.66 9.31
C PHE A 71 8.61 -0.92 8.71
N TRP A 72 8.51 -1.67 7.62
CA TRP A 72 7.27 -1.75 6.85
C TRP A 72 6.49 -3.05 7.09
N VAL A 73 5.18 -2.96 6.92
CA VAL A 73 4.30 -4.11 6.67
C VAL A 73 3.60 -3.83 5.34
N VAL A 74 3.82 -4.69 4.36
CA VAL A 74 3.19 -4.55 3.05
C VAL A 74 2.10 -5.59 2.89
N TYR A 75 0.88 -5.13 2.68
CA TYR A 75 -0.26 -5.98 2.37
C TYR A 75 -0.53 -5.99 0.88
N ASP A 76 -0.71 -7.19 0.33
CA ASP A 76 -1.06 -7.45 -1.06
C ASP A 76 -2.53 -7.85 -1.11
N ARG A 77 -3.38 -6.93 -1.61
CA ARG A 77 -4.81 -7.19 -1.77
C ARG A 77 -5.00 -8.06 -3.01
N ARG A 78 -5.77 -9.14 -2.87
CA ARG A 78 -6.21 -9.92 -4.03
C ARG A 78 -7.70 -10.20 -4.03
N GLY A 79 -8.32 -9.96 -5.19
CA GLY A 79 -9.73 -10.26 -5.41
C GLY A 79 -10.06 -11.75 -5.25
N ASP A 80 -9.16 -12.65 -5.67
CA ASP A 80 -9.33 -14.11 -5.57
C ASP A 80 -9.40 -14.62 -4.11
N ARG A 81 -8.90 -13.84 -3.15
CA ARG A 81 -8.92 -14.15 -1.71
C ARG A 81 -10.11 -13.57 -0.98
N ALA A 82 -10.97 -12.84 -1.69
CA ALA A 82 -12.00 -12.00 -1.10
C ALA A 82 -11.42 -11.00 -0.07
N ASP A 83 -10.21 -10.50 -0.32
CA ASP A 83 -9.63 -9.42 0.46
C ASP A 83 -10.47 -8.14 0.27
N PRO A 84 -10.77 -7.39 1.33
CA PRO A 84 -11.45 -6.10 1.20
C PRO A 84 -10.69 -5.11 0.36
N ASP A 85 -11.42 -4.12 -0.13
CA ASP A 85 -10.85 -3.02 -0.90
C ASP A 85 -9.67 -2.34 -0.22
N ALA A 86 -8.70 -1.93 -1.04
CA ALA A 86 -7.49 -1.24 -0.58
C ALA A 86 -7.82 0.01 0.26
N ILE A 87 -8.92 0.71 -0.06
CA ILE A 87 -9.41 1.85 0.73
C ILE A 87 -9.85 1.42 2.13
N VAL A 88 -10.57 0.30 2.25
CA VAL A 88 -11.01 -0.25 3.55
C VAL A 88 -9.78 -0.68 4.36
N MET A 89 -8.81 -1.33 3.71
CA MET A 89 -7.52 -1.70 4.32
C MET A 89 -6.77 -0.50 4.87
N ARG A 90 -6.57 0.52 4.02
CA ARG A 90 -5.88 1.77 4.35
C ARG A 90 -6.56 2.44 5.53
N ASN A 91 -7.88 2.61 5.50
CA ASN A 91 -8.64 3.28 6.57
C ASN A 91 -8.57 2.49 7.89
N ALA A 92 -8.60 1.17 7.83
CA ALA A 92 -8.43 0.33 9.00
C ALA A 92 -7.02 0.45 9.59
N ALA A 93 -5.98 0.48 8.76
CA ALA A 93 -4.61 0.72 9.17
C ALA A 93 -4.50 2.07 9.89
N PHE A 94 -5.01 3.15 9.28
CA PHE A 94 -5.04 4.50 9.87
C PHE A 94 -5.66 4.51 11.26
N ARG A 95 -6.82 3.88 11.41
CA ARG A 95 -7.53 3.83 12.69
C ARG A 95 -6.72 3.10 13.77
N ILE A 96 -6.03 2.03 13.42
CA ILE A 96 -5.27 1.21 14.36
C ILE A 96 -3.94 1.90 14.73
N THR A 97 -3.39 2.71 13.83
CA THR A 97 -2.11 3.40 14.02
C THR A 97 -2.24 4.78 14.66
N ARG A 98 -3.46 5.31 14.89
CA ARG A 98 -3.73 6.61 15.56
C ARG A 98 -3.04 6.83 16.92
N GLY A 99 -2.55 5.79 17.57
CA GLY A 99 -1.81 5.88 18.84
C GLY A 99 -0.30 5.70 18.71
N TYR A 100 0.22 5.60 17.50
CA TYR A 100 1.64 5.43 17.20
C TYR A 100 2.19 6.72 16.61
N ASN A 101 3.38 7.13 17.06
CA ASN A 101 4.02 8.35 16.55
C ASN A 101 4.82 8.03 15.29
N GLY A 102 4.65 8.85 14.24
CA GLY A 102 5.46 8.77 13.03
C GLY A 102 5.16 7.53 12.19
N VAL A 103 3.88 7.18 12.05
CA VAL A 103 3.43 6.14 11.12
C VAL A 103 3.04 6.80 9.81
N ILE A 104 3.54 6.22 8.72
CA ILE A 104 3.18 6.61 7.36
C ILE A 104 2.41 5.44 6.74
N ILE A 105 1.31 5.73 6.06
CA ILE A 105 0.55 4.74 5.30
C ILE A 105 0.62 5.12 3.83
N ALA A 106 1.17 4.23 3.01
CA ALA A 106 1.16 4.39 1.57
C ALA A 106 0.17 3.41 0.93
N SER A 107 -0.53 3.85 -0.10
CA SER A 107 -1.42 3.01 -0.91
C SER A 107 -0.97 3.08 -2.35
N PHE A 108 -0.92 1.93 -3.02
CA PHE A 108 -0.53 1.81 -4.41
C PHE A 108 -1.54 0.95 -5.15
N SER A 109 -1.98 1.41 -6.30
CA SER A 109 -2.91 0.69 -7.18
C SER A 109 -2.42 0.80 -8.63
N LEU A 110 -2.33 -0.34 -9.30
CA LEU A 110 -2.30 -0.45 -10.75
C LEU A 110 -3.50 -1.28 -11.16
N LEU A 111 -4.44 -0.65 -11.85
CA LEU A 111 -5.67 -1.30 -12.29
C LEU A 111 -5.61 -1.49 -13.81
N GLY A 112 -5.67 -2.74 -14.25
CA GLY A 112 -5.60 -3.10 -15.66
C GLY A 112 -6.86 -2.61 -16.37
N ARG A 113 -6.71 -1.84 -17.45
CA ARG A 113 -7.87 -1.29 -18.18
C ARG A 113 -8.74 -2.35 -18.86
N GLN A 114 -8.13 -3.49 -19.20
CA GLN A 114 -8.78 -4.56 -19.97
C GLN A 114 -9.04 -5.82 -19.14
N ASP A 115 -8.23 -6.06 -18.11
CA ASP A 115 -8.31 -7.27 -17.29
C ASP A 115 -7.86 -6.98 -15.85
N SER A 116 -8.76 -7.22 -14.90
CA SER A 116 -8.49 -7.06 -13.46
C SER A 116 -7.68 -8.21 -12.88
N SER A 117 -7.42 -9.28 -13.64
CA SER A 117 -6.54 -10.39 -13.21
C SER A 117 -5.10 -9.95 -12.96
N GLN A 118 -4.71 -8.80 -13.54
CA GLN A 118 -3.38 -8.20 -13.39
C GLN A 118 -3.37 -7.02 -12.40
N ASP A 119 -4.47 -6.76 -11.70
CA ASP A 119 -4.52 -5.67 -10.73
C ASP A 119 -3.50 -5.89 -9.62
N LEU A 120 -2.81 -4.81 -9.27
CA LEU A 120 -1.91 -4.78 -8.13
C LEU A 120 -2.35 -3.68 -7.19
N GLU A 121 -2.80 -4.09 -6.01
CA GLU A 121 -3.17 -3.19 -4.94
C GLU A 121 -2.38 -3.51 -3.68
N LEU A 122 -1.60 -2.54 -3.23
CA LEU A 122 -0.71 -2.66 -2.09
C LEU A 122 -1.03 -1.59 -1.04
N VAL A 123 -0.99 -1.98 0.22
CA VAL A 123 -1.02 -1.05 1.36
C VAL A 123 0.24 -1.24 2.19
N PHE A 124 1.05 -0.19 2.26
CA PHE A 124 2.25 -0.12 3.08
C PHE A 124 1.89 0.55 4.40
N VAL A 125 2.20 -0.09 5.51
CA VAL A 125 2.11 0.50 6.84
C VAL A 125 3.53 0.62 7.38
N CYS A 126 4.05 1.84 7.41
CA CYS A 126 5.45 2.15 7.62
C CYS A 126 5.65 2.77 9.01
N PHE A 127 6.51 2.17 9.81
CA PHE A 127 6.75 2.57 11.19
C PHE A 127 8.16 3.14 11.36
N ARG A 128 8.29 4.17 12.18
CA ARG A 128 9.59 4.68 12.62
C ARG A 128 10.32 3.69 13.53
N GLU A 129 9.57 2.93 14.34
CA GLU A 129 10.11 2.04 15.36
C GLU A 129 9.58 0.61 15.19
N ASP A 130 10.48 -0.38 15.17
CA ASP A 130 10.12 -1.78 14.89
C ASP A 130 9.14 -2.38 15.92
N PHE A 131 9.18 -1.95 17.19
CA PHE A 131 8.22 -2.46 18.17
C PHE A 131 6.79 -2.02 17.85
N GLN A 132 6.59 -0.85 17.24
CA GLN A 132 5.27 -0.39 16.79
C GLN A 132 4.77 -1.29 15.66
N ARG A 133 5.64 -1.64 14.69
CA ARG A 133 5.35 -2.61 13.63
C ARG A 133 4.94 -3.96 14.18
N ARG A 134 5.69 -4.50 15.15
CA ARG A 134 5.36 -5.78 15.82
C ARG A 134 4.02 -5.71 16.55
N ASN A 135 3.78 -4.64 17.32
CA ASN A 135 2.52 -4.43 18.04
C ASN A 135 1.33 -4.25 17.09
N PHE A 136 1.53 -3.54 15.98
CA PHE A 136 0.53 -3.39 14.93
C PHE A 136 0.11 -4.74 14.38
N ARG A 137 1.05 -5.60 13.98
CA ARG A 137 0.72 -6.93 13.46
C ARG A 137 -0.11 -7.73 14.46
N ILE A 138 0.23 -7.69 15.76
CA ILE A 138 -0.56 -8.35 16.80
C ILE A 138 -1.98 -7.80 16.88
N ARG A 139 -2.17 -6.47 16.77
CA ARG A 139 -3.49 -5.82 16.87
C ARG A 139 -4.32 -5.93 15.59
N PHE A 140 -3.67 -5.98 14.43
CA PHE A 140 -4.28 -5.93 13.11
C PHE A 140 -4.57 -7.33 12.56
N GLU A 141 -3.60 -8.25 12.59
CA GLU A 141 -3.74 -9.59 11.99
C GLU A 141 -4.59 -10.54 12.85
N ASN A 142 -4.70 -10.28 14.17
CA ASN A 142 -5.44 -11.13 15.10
C ASN A 142 -6.85 -10.63 15.42
N LYS A 143 -7.33 -9.53 14.82
CA LYS A 143 -8.65 -8.98 15.12
C LYS A 143 -9.52 -8.86 13.88
N PRO A 144 -10.84 -9.15 14.00
CA PRO A 144 -11.83 -8.74 13.01
C PRO A 144 -11.69 -7.26 12.66
N ILE A 145 -11.53 -6.93 11.38
CA ILE A 145 -11.77 -5.56 10.91
C ILE A 145 -13.24 -5.46 10.52
N THR A 146 -13.98 -4.61 11.22
CA THR A 146 -15.35 -4.27 10.87
C THR A 146 -15.31 -3.07 9.91
N PRO A 147 -15.91 -3.16 8.71
CA PRO A 147 -16.23 -1.98 7.92
C PRO A 147 -17.18 -1.10 8.73
N VAL A 148 -16.98 0.21 8.68
CA VAL A 148 -17.97 1.19 9.19
C VAL A 148 -18.68 1.75 7.98
#